data_AF-A0A0E1X6I6-F1
#
_entry.id   AF-A0A0E1X6I6-F1
#
_cell.length_a   1.000
_cell.length_b   1.000
_cell.length_c   1.000
_cell.angle_alpha   90.00
_cell.angle_beta   90.00
_cell.angle_gamma   90.00
#
_symmetry.space_group_name_H-M   'P 1'
#
loop_
_entity.id
_entity.type
_entity.pdbx_description
1 polymer ?
#
loop_
_entity_poly.entity_id
_entity_poly.type
_entity_poly.pdbx_seq_one_letter_code
_entity_poly.pdbx_strand_id
1 'polypeptide(L)'
;MNKNIIIKSIAALTILTSVTGVGTTIVEGIQQTAKAEHNVKQVQNTNISPYKGIVRIGSATGFVVGKNTILTNKHVLPGVQVGSTILAHPNGENDTGGYYKVKKSFHTQDLKI
;
A
#
# COMPACT_ATOMS: atom_id res chain seq x y z
N MET A 1 45.13 -32.72 -25.09
CA MET A 1 44.05 -32.13 -24.26
C MET A 1 43.82 -33.03 -23.06
N ASN A 2 44.02 -32.54 -21.83
CA ASN A 2 43.97 -33.39 -20.63
C ASN A 2 42.51 -33.77 -20.31
N LYS A 3 42.19 -35.07 -20.33
CA LYS A 3 40.84 -35.61 -20.12
C LYS A 3 40.17 -35.10 -18.83
N ASN A 4 40.98 -34.74 -17.82
CA ASN A 4 40.51 -34.22 -16.54
C ASN A 4 39.86 -32.83 -16.62
N ILE A 5 40.25 -32.00 -17.61
CA ILE A 5 39.70 -30.65 -17.78
C ILE A 5 38.30 -30.71 -18.38
N ILE A 6 38.09 -31.59 -19.36
CA ILE A 6 36.80 -31.78 -20.05
C ILE A 6 35.72 -32.27 -19.06
N ILE A 7 36.07 -33.24 -18.20
CA ILE A 7 35.15 -33.83 -17.23
C ILE A 7 34.72 -32.78 -16.17
N LYS A 8 35.66 -31.95 -15.70
CA LYS A 8 35.35 -30.86 -14.75
C LYS A 8 34.44 -29.79 -15.37
N SER A 9 34.66 -29.44 -16.63
CA SER A 9 33.80 -28.48 -17.35
C SER A 9 32.39 -29.01 -17.58
N ILE A 10 32.23 -30.29 -17.90
CA ILE A 10 30.91 -30.91 -18.06
C ILE A 10 30.17 -30.94 -16.72
N ALA A 11 30.83 -31.38 -15.64
CA ALA A 11 30.23 -31.38 -14.31
C ALA A 11 29.81 -29.97 -13.85
N ALA A 12 30.65 -28.95 -14.09
CA ALA A 12 30.32 -27.56 -13.80
C ALA A 12 29.14 -27.04 -14.65
N LEU A 13 29.08 -27.42 -15.94
CA LEU A 13 27.97 -27.07 -16.83
C LEU A 13 26.66 -27.74 -16.41
N THR A 14 26.71 -29.01 -15.98
CA THR A 14 25.54 -29.76 -15.45
C THR A 14 25.05 -29.18 -14.13
N ILE A 15 25.94 -28.71 -13.26
CA ILE A 15 25.55 -28.00 -12.03
C ILE A 15 24.95 -26.64 -12.38
N LEU A 16 25.55 -25.90 -13.32
CA LEU A 16 25.03 -24.62 -13.78
C LEU A 16 23.62 -24.76 -14.37
N THR A 17 23.38 -25.76 -15.23
CA THR A 17 22.04 -26.03 -15.80
C THR A 17 21.04 -26.59 -14.79
N SER A 18 21.49 -27.21 -13.70
CA SER A 18 20.61 -27.65 -12.61
C SER A 18 20.24 -26.53 -11.64
N VAL A 19 21.13 -25.56 -11.38
CA VAL A 19 20.80 -24.37 -10.58
C VAL A 19 20.05 -23.28 -11.38
N THR A 20 20.22 -23.24 -12.71
CA THR A 20 19.49 -22.29 -13.59
C THR A 20 18.32 -22.93 -14.34
N GLY A 21 17.77 -24.04 -13.86
CA GLY A 21 16.44 -24.48 -14.24
C GLY A 21 16.24 -24.82 -15.71
N VAL A 22 16.79 -25.94 -16.18
CA VAL A 22 16.20 -26.68 -17.30
C VAL A 22 15.17 -27.67 -16.76
N GLY A 23 14.15 -27.08 -16.13
CA GLY A 23 12.84 -27.68 -15.93
C GLY A 23 11.87 -27.01 -16.87
N THR A 24 12.10 -27.12 -18.18
CA THR A 24 11.03 -26.93 -19.17
C THR A 24 10.11 -28.14 -19.10
N THR A 25 9.45 -28.33 -17.96
CA THR A 25 8.07 -28.74 -18.06
C THR A 25 7.40 -27.57 -18.75
N ILE A 26 6.89 -27.83 -19.96
CA ILE A 26 5.83 -27.03 -20.54
C ILE A 26 4.62 -27.22 -19.63
N VAL A 27 4.68 -26.67 -18.42
CA VAL A 27 3.49 -26.20 -17.73
C VAL A 27 3.14 -24.99 -18.57
N GLU A 28 2.03 -25.06 -19.31
CA GLU A 28 1.38 -23.90 -19.91
C GLU A 28 1.66 -22.72 -19.00
N GLY A 29 2.44 -21.77 -19.51
CA GLY A 29 2.91 -20.67 -18.72
C GLY A 29 1.70 -19.96 -18.13
N ILE A 30 1.33 -20.33 -16.91
CA ILE A 30 0.73 -19.40 -15.99
C ILE A 30 1.89 -18.43 -15.77
N GLN A 31 2.00 -17.47 -16.69
CA GLN A 31 2.51 -16.18 -16.35
C GLN A 31 1.82 -15.85 -15.03
N GLN A 32 2.54 -15.97 -13.93
CA GLN A 32 2.18 -15.26 -12.72
C GLN A 32 2.49 -13.77 -12.96
N THR A 33 1.97 -13.24 -14.07
CA THR A 33 1.47 -11.88 -14.08
C THR A 33 0.47 -11.89 -12.94
N ALA A 34 0.81 -11.26 -11.81
CA ALA A 34 -0.17 -11.00 -10.78
C ALA A 34 -1.36 -10.37 -11.51
N LYS A 35 -2.47 -11.10 -11.62
CA LYS A 35 -3.71 -10.50 -12.05
C LYS A 35 -4.03 -9.51 -10.94
N ALA A 36 -3.60 -8.27 -11.11
CA ALA A 36 -4.16 -7.16 -10.36
C ALA A 36 -5.58 -7.01 -10.91
N GLU A 37 -6.47 -7.89 -10.45
CA GLU A 37 -7.89 -7.66 -10.62
C GLU A 37 -8.17 -6.26 -10.11
N HIS A 38 -8.82 -5.45 -10.94
CA HIS A 38 -9.20 -4.10 -10.58
C HIS A 38 -10.39 -4.17 -9.61
N ASN A 39 -10.12 -4.63 -8.39
CA ASN A 39 -11.07 -4.89 -7.32
C ASN A 39 -11.46 -3.61 -6.56
N VAL A 40 -11.33 -2.45 -7.21
CA VAL A 40 -11.70 -1.15 -6.67
C VAL A 40 -13.16 -0.89 -7.01
N LYS A 41 -13.99 -0.69 -5.98
CA LYS A 41 -15.38 -0.27 -6.12
C LYS A 41 -15.57 1.10 -5.52
N GLN A 42 -16.27 1.99 -6.23
CA GLN A 42 -16.68 3.26 -5.67
C GLN A 42 -17.72 3.04 -4.57
N VAL A 43 -17.47 3.63 -3.40
CA VAL A 43 -18.41 3.60 -2.28
C VAL A 43 -19.52 4.60 -2.56
N GLN A 44 -20.76 4.11 -2.66
CA GLN A 44 -21.92 4.95 -2.99
C GLN A 44 -22.52 5.67 -1.78
N ASN A 45 -22.32 5.13 -0.57
CA ASN A 45 -22.80 5.72 0.67
C ASN A 45 -21.70 5.71 1.71
N THR A 46 -21.11 6.89 1.98
CA THR A 46 -20.04 7.06 2.96
C THR A 46 -20.55 7.37 4.37
N ASN A 47 -21.86 7.55 4.55
CA ASN A 47 -22.50 7.91 5.83
C ASN A 47 -22.66 6.71 6.79
N ILE A 48 -22.29 5.51 6.36
CA ILE A 48 -22.37 4.26 7.12
C ILE A 48 -20.98 3.71 7.48
N SER A 49 -20.91 2.89 8.52
CA SER A 49 -19.68 2.16 8.87
C SER A 49 -19.32 1.15 7.75
N PRO A 50 -18.03 0.96 7.40
CA PRO A 50 -16.84 1.57 8.00
C PRO A 50 -16.46 2.94 7.41
N TYR A 51 -17.08 3.35 6.31
CA TYR A 51 -16.70 4.55 5.54
C TYR A 51 -16.87 5.86 6.30
N LYS A 52 -17.84 5.90 7.22
CA LYS A 52 -18.05 7.03 8.14
C LYS A 52 -16.81 7.36 8.98
N GLY A 53 -15.94 6.38 9.21
CA GLY A 53 -14.69 6.57 9.93
C GLY A 53 -13.55 7.16 9.08
N ILE A 54 -13.73 7.32 7.77
CA ILE A 54 -12.70 7.84 6.86
C ILE A 54 -12.80 9.37 6.77
N VAL A 55 -11.66 10.04 6.66
CA VAL A 55 -11.59 11.50 6.50
C VAL A 55 -10.66 11.88 5.35
N ARG A 56 -10.98 13.01 4.71
CA ARG A 56 -10.11 13.65 3.72
C ARG A 56 -9.30 14.76 4.39
N ILE A 57 -8.00 14.74 4.16
CA ILE A 57 -7.02 15.67 4.71
C ILE A 57 -6.27 16.30 3.55
N GLY A 58 -6.74 17.45 3.06
CA GLY A 58 -6.22 18.06 1.84
C GLY A 58 -6.34 17.13 0.62
N SER A 59 -5.21 16.71 0.07
CA SER A 59 -5.10 15.73 -1.02
C SER A 59 -4.85 14.29 -0.57
N ALA A 60 -4.95 14.01 0.74
CA ALA A 60 -4.67 12.71 1.33
C ALA A 60 -5.85 12.19 2.17
N THR A 61 -5.65 11.01 2.75
CA THR A 61 -6.66 10.28 3.53
C THR A 61 -6.17 10.03 4.96
N GLY A 62 -7.11 9.96 5.89
CA GLY A 62 -6.90 9.42 7.23
C GLY A 62 -8.15 8.69 7.71
N PHE A 63 -8.11 8.20 8.93
CA PHE A 63 -9.26 7.56 9.56
C PHE A 63 -9.33 7.84 11.06
N VAL A 64 -10.55 7.88 11.59
CA VAL A 64 -10.84 8.12 12.99
C VAL A 64 -10.47 6.89 13.82
N VAL A 65 -9.66 7.08 14.87
CA VAL A 65 -9.21 6.02 15.80
C VAL A 65 -9.74 6.21 17.22
N GLY A 66 -10.39 7.35 17.49
CA GLY A 66 -10.94 7.66 18.80
C GLY A 66 -11.59 9.04 18.82
N LYS A 67 -12.04 9.46 20.00
CA LYS A 67 -12.66 10.78 20.17
C LYS A 67 -11.71 11.88 19.66
N ASN A 68 -12.15 12.60 18.64
CA ASN A 68 -11.43 13.72 18.01
C ASN A 68 -9.99 13.38 17.56
N THR A 69 -9.70 12.11 17.30
CA THR A 69 -8.35 11.63 16.97
C THR A 69 -8.38 10.85 15.66
N ILE A 70 -7.52 11.25 14.73
CA ILE A 70 -7.40 10.67 13.40
C ILE A 70 -5.96 10.21 13.20
N LEU A 71 -5.79 9.08 12.54
CA LEU A 71 -4.50 8.59 12.08
C LEU A 71 -4.35 8.83 10.57
N THR A 72 -3.15 9.26 10.17
CA THR A 72 -2.74 9.41 8.77
C THR A 72 -1.23 9.17 8.68
N ASN A 73 -0.68 9.15 7.47
CA ASN A 73 0.75 8.93 7.26
C ASN A 73 1.57 10.20 7.53
N LYS A 74 2.82 10.02 7.97
CA LYS A 74 3.77 11.12 8.24
C LYS A 74 3.93 12.08 7.07
N HIS A 75 3.95 11.58 5.84
CA HIS A 75 4.12 12.40 4.64
C HIS A 75 2.94 13.35 4.35
N VAL A 76 1.80 13.19 5.03
CA VAL A 76 0.63 14.07 4.90
C VAL A 76 0.80 15.34 5.74
N LEU A 77 1.49 15.25 6.88
CA LEU A 77 1.60 16.34 7.87
C LEU A 77 2.30 17.62 7.37
N PRO A 78 3.33 17.58 6.49
CA PRO A 78 3.91 18.82 5.96
C PRO A 78 2.89 19.75 5.29
N GLY A 79 1.79 19.20 4.76
CA GLY A 79 0.68 19.95 4.17
C GLY A 79 -0.45 20.32 5.15
N VAL A 80 -0.34 19.96 6.44
CA VAL A 80 -1.42 20.08 7.43
C VAL A 80 -0.92 20.85 8.65
N GLN A 81 -1.42 22.08 8.80
CA GLN A 81 -1.12 22.94 9.92
C GLN A 81 -2.28 22.94 10.93
N VAL A 82 -2.02 23.42 12.14
CA VAL A 82 -3.11 23.73 13.08
C VAL A 82 -4.01 24.79 12.43
N GLY A 83 -5.32 24.54 12.43
CA GLY A 83 -6.32 25.36 11.72
C GLY A 83 -6.66 24.91 10.30
N SER A 84 -5.93 23.94 9.73
CA SER A 84 -6.32 23.31 8.46
C SER A 84 -7.69 22.63 8.59
N THR A 85 -8.47 22.67 7.51
CA THR A 85 -9.77 22.00 7.45
C THR A 85 -9.60 20.56 6.98
N ILE A 86 -10.28 19.64 7.65
CA ILE A 86 -10.47 18.24 7.24
C ILE A 86 -11.95 17.99 6.98
N LEU A 87 -12.27 17.07 6.06
CA LEU A 87 -13.64 16.72 5.71
C LEU A 87 -13.95 15.31 6.21
N ALA A 88 -15.07 15.14 6.90
CA ALA A 88 -15.52 13.82 7.35
C ALA A 88 -16.23 13.06 6.21
N HIS A 89 -15.70 11.90 5.85
CA HIS A 89 -16.28 10.94 4.89
C HIS A 89 -16.97 11.56 3.66
N PRO A 90 -16.31 12.48 2.91
CA PRO A 90 -16.95 13.15 1.79
C PRO A 90 -17.32 12.17 0.66
N ASN A 91 -18.44 12.41 0.00
CA ASN A 91 -18.91 11.71 -1.19
C ASN A 91 -19.28 12.72 -2.28
N GLY A 92 -18.29 13.09 -3.09
CA GLY A 92 -18.42 14.26 -3.97
C GLY A 92 -18.14 15.58 -3.23
N GLU A 93 -18.64 16.69 -3.76
CA GLU A 93 -18.29 18.04 -3.27
C GLU A 93 -19.16 18.51 -2.09
N ASN A 94 -20.42 18.10 -2.04
CA ASN A 94 -21.41 18.66 -1.10
C ASN A 94 -21.91 17.67 -0.03
N ASP A 95 -21.66 16.37 -0.17
CA ASP A 95 -22.03 15.36 0.82
C ASP A 95 -20.83 15.05 1.71
N THR A 96 -20.90 15.42 2.99
CA THR A 96 -19.85 15.19 3.98
C THR A 96 -20.43 15.22 5.40
N GLY A 97 -19.82 14.48 6.33
CA GLY A 97 -20.14 14.52 7.76
C GLY A 97 -19.70 15.79 8.49
N GLY A 98 -19.23 16.79 7.74
CA GLY A 98 -18.87 18.10 8.25
C GLY A 98 -17.40 18.46 8.05
N TYR A 99 -17.13 19.75 8.29
CA TYR A 99 -15.82 20.36 8.19
C TYR A 99 -15.25 20.57 9.59
N TYR A 100 -14.08 19.98 9.86
CA TYR A 100 -13.44 20.05 11.16
C TYR A 100 -12.08 20.73 11.05
N LYS A 101 -11.66 21.41 12.12
CA LYS A 101 -10.38 22.10 12.18
C LYS A 101 -9.36 21.26 12.94
N VAL A 102 -8.16 21.12 12.38
CA VAL A 102 -7.04 20.47 13.06
C VAL A 102 -6.62 21.31 14.26
N LYS A 103 -6.75 20.77 15.47
CA LYS A 103 -6.35 21.46 16.70
C LYS A 103 -4.89 21.20 17.06
N LYS A 104 -4.38 20.02 16.73
CA LYS A 104 -3.02 19.57 17.05
C LYS A 104 -2.60 18.49 16.05
N SER A 105 -1.33 18.50 15.67
CA SER A 105 -0.67 17.42 14.94
C SER A 105 0.61 17.03 15.69
N PHE A 106 0.95 15.73 15.67
CA PHE A 106 2.17 15.19 16.27
C PHE A 106 2.52 13.90 15.55
N HIS A 107 3.80 13.54 15.53
CA HIS A 107 4.21 12.22 15.08
C HIS A 107 4.04 11.23 16.22
N THR A 108 3.74 9.97 15.91
CA THR A 108 3.61 8.93 16.94
C THR A 108 4.88 8.77 17.78
N GLN A 109 6.05 9.13 17.23
CA GLN A 109 7.33 9.13 17.97
C GLN A 109 7.44 10.25 19.02
N ASP A 110 6.59 11.29 18.93
CA ASP A 110 6.56 12.42 19.87
C ASP A 110 5.68 12.12 21.10
N LEU A 111 4.90 11.03 21.07
CA LEU A 111 4.14 10.55 22.22
C LEU A 111 5.09 9.81 23.16
N LYS A 112 5.68 10.53 24.13
CA LYS A 112 6.28 9.89 25.30
C LYS A 112 5.15 9.27 26.12
N ILE A 113 5.11 7.94 26.17
CA ILE A 113 4.29 7.17 27.12
C ILE A 113 5.13 6.97 28.37
#